data_AF-A0A821YG85-F1
#
_entry.id   AF-A0A821YG85-F1
#
_cell.length_a   1.000
_cell.length_b   1.000
_cell.length_c   1.000
_cell.angle_alpha   90.00
_cell.angle_beta   90.00
_cell.angle_gamma   90.00
#
_symmetry.space_group_name_H-M   'P 1'
#
loop_
_entity.id
_entity.type
_entity.pdbx_description
1 polymer ?
#
loop_
_entity_poly.entity_id
_entity_poly.type
_entity_poly.pdbx_seq_one_letter_code
_entity_poly.pdbx_strand_id
1 'polypeptide(L)'
;MSIAEDTAIIAAAAKNEKNKTNCGSCGNGLEPDEPGIQCVQGHHFCTECSSRIVNLFFANPQKYTPLRCLQCHVELNPCVFERQLTPKQLDLYNQHMLIFVSTKEFLGPDERLDHCPFCSFGSIRSKQASHTFYCERPQCGVVSCLTCRKACPRLKNDYPTDEELAEMERHQYLL
;
A
#
# COMPACT_ATOMS: atom_id res chain seq x y z
N MET A 1 19.77 13.40 -57.03
CA MET A 1 19.69 12.79 -55.69
C MET A 1 19.01 13.82 -54.80
N SER A 2 17.75 13.61 -54.38
CA SER A 2 17.20 14.15 -53.11
C SER A 2 15.70 13.91 -52.90
N ILE A 3 14.90 13.64 -53.93
CA ILE A 3 13.44 13.55 -53.74
C ILE A 3 13.01 12.27 -52.98
N ALA A 4 13.78 11.18 -53.11
CA ALA A 4 13.51 9.90 -52.45
C ALA A 4 13.90 9.88 -50.96
N GLU A 5 14.90 10.66 -50.55
CA GLU A 5 15.36 10.73 -49.16
C GLU A 5 14.42 11.59 -48.31
N ASP A 6 13.89 12.68 -48.85
CA ASP A 6 12.94 13.56 -48.15
C ASP A 6 11.59 12.86 -47.89
N THR A 7 11.15 12.00 -48.80
CA THR A 7 9.89 11.26 -48.66
C THR A 7 9.98 10.17 -47.57
N ALA A 8 11.17 9.57 -47.39
CA ALA A 8 11.41 8.58 -46.34
C ALA A 8 11.46 9.21 -44.93
N ILE A 9 12.01 10.43 -44.82
CA ILE A 9 12.07 11.18 -43.56
C ILE A 9 10.66 11.62 -43.12
N ILE A 10 9.84 12.10 -44.07
CA ILE A 10 8.44 12.49 -43.79
C ILE A 10 7.58 11.26 -43.43
N ALA A 11 7.79 10.12 -44.09
CA ALA A 11 7.08 8.88 -43.77
C ALA A 11 7.52 8.27 -42.42
N ALA A 12 8.77 8.44 -42.01
CA ALA A 12 9.27 8.03 -40.70
C ALA A 12 8.72 8.94 -39.57
N ALA A 13 8.63 10.26 -39.81
CA ALA A 13 8.03 11.20 -38.87
C ALA A 13 6.51 10.97 -38.71
N ALA A 14 5.79 10.72 -39.81
CA ALA A 14 4.34 10.45 -39.78
C ALA A 14 3.96 9.08 -39.19
N LYS A 15 4.89 8.12 -39.16
CA LYS A 15 4.68 6.83 -38.47
C LYS A 15 4.84 6.90 -36.96
N ASN A 16 5.42 7.98 -36.43
CA ASN A 16 5.72 8.09 -34.99
C ASN A 16 4.58 8.73 -34.17
N GLU A 17 3.58 9.34 -34.81
CA GLU A 17 2.44 9.95 -34.09
C GLU A 17 1.30 8.98 -33.75
N LYS A 18 1.29 7.77 -34.32
CA LYS A 18 0.13 6.86 -34.22
C LYS A 18 0.07 5.97 -32.98
N ASN A 19 1.09 5.98 -32.10
CA ASN A 19 1.11 5.14 -30.90
C ASN A 19 1.48 5.92 -29.63
N LYS A 20 0.98 7.15 -29.45
CA LYS A 20 1.05 7.81 -28.13
C LYS A 20 0.07 7.10 -27.20
N THR A 21 0.61 6.21 -26.36
CA THR A 21 -0.14 5.59 -25.27
C THR A 21 -0.51 6.66 -24.26
N ASN A 22 -1.75 6.68 -23.77
CA ASN A 22 -2.17 7.65 -22.75
C ASN A 22 -2.13 7.01 -21.36
N CYS A 23 -1.82 7.83 -20.36
CA CYS A 23 -1.90 7.45 -18.96
C CYS A 23 -3.34 7.04 -18.60
N GLY A 24 -3.52 5.84 -18.06
CA GLY A 24 -4.82 5.32 -17.64
C GLY A 24 -5.47 6.05 -16.46
N SER A 25 -4.77 7.01 -15.82
CA SER A 25 -5.30 7.79 -14.70
C SER A 25 -5.49 9.28 -15.04
N CYS A 26 -4.48 9.96 -15.57
CA CYS A 26 -4.56 11.40 -15.86
C CYS A 26 -4.85 11.71 -17.34
N GLY A 27 -4.78 10.73 -18.24
CA GLY A 27 -4.99 10.93 -19.67
C GLY A 27 -3.84 11.60 -20.43
N ASN A 28 -2.77 12.00 -19.74
CA ASN A 28 -1.58 12.58 -20.39
C ASN A 28 -0.94 11.56 -21.34
N GLY A 29 -0.43 12.04 -22.47
CA GLY A 29 0.38 11.23 -23.39
C GLY A 29 1.64 10.72 -22.69
N LEU A 30 2.01 9.48 -22.98
CA LEU A 30 3.20 8.81 -22.48
C LEU A 30 4.21 8.64 -23.60
N GLU A 31 5.48 8.81 -23.26
CA GLU A 31 6.57 8.40 -24.14
C GLU A 31 6.66 6.86 -24.18
N PRO A 32 7.17 6.27 -25.29
CA PRO A 32 7.24 4.82 -25.45
C PRO A 32 8.00 4.08 -24.34
N ASP A 33 8.95 4.74 -23.70
CA ASP A 33 9.84 4.22 -22.65
C ASP A 33 9.54 4.79 -21.26
N GLU A 34 8.37 5.43 -21.07
CA GLU A 34 7.94 5.95 -19.76
C GLU A 34 8.04 4.83 -18.69
N PRO A 35 8.77 5.03 -17.58
CA PRO A 35 9.11 3.97 -16.62
C PRO A 35 7.99 3.65 -15.62
N GLY A 36 6.73 3.93 -15.96
CA GLY A 36 5.60 3.84 -15.06
C GLY A 36 5.07 2.41 -14.81
N ILE A 37 3.96 2.32 -14.09
CA ILE A 37 3.28 1.04 -13.86
C ILE A 37 2.51 0.65 -15.11
N GLN A 38 2.78 -0.53 -15.64
CA GLN A 38 2.02 -1.12 -16.74
C GLN A 38 1.40 -2.45 -16.30
N CYS A 39 0.08 -2.60 -16.47
CA CYS A 39 -0.59 -3.86 -16.17
C CYS A 39 -0.50 -4.84 -17.36
N VAL A 40 -0.78 -6.12 -17.10
CA VAL A 40 -0.77 -7.19 -18.12
C VAL A 40 -1.81 -7.01 -19.23
N GLN A 41 -2.81 -6.16 -19.01
CA GLN A 41 -3.83 -5.78 -20.01
C GLN A 41 -3.45 -4.54 -20.81
N GLY A 42 -2.25 -3.99 -20.62
CA GLY A 42 -1.71 -2.87 -21.41
C GLY A 42 -2.05 -1.47 -20.87
N HIS A 43 -2.79 -1.33 -19.76
CA HIS A 43 -2.98 -0.03 -19.12
C HIS A 43 -1.66 0.46 -18.53
N HIS A 44 -1.22 1.65 -18.94
CA HIS A 44 0.03 2.27 -18.51
C HIS A 44 -0.27 3.55 -17.71
N PHE A 45 0.35 3.71 -16.55
CA PHE A 45 0.27 4.90 -15.70
C PHE A 45 1.61 5.64 -15.73
N CYS A 46 1.62 6.95 -15.97
CA CYS A 46 2.86 7.75 -15.92
C CYS A 46 3.56 7.66 -14.56
N THR A 47 4.80 8.11 -14.49
CA THR A 47 5.61 8.11 -13.26
C THR A 47 4.90 8.84 -12.10
N GLU A 48 4.23 9.97 -12.37
CA GLU A 48 3.51 10.73 -11.33
C GLU A 48 2.30 9.95 -10.78
N CYS A 49 1.46 9.39 -11.66
CA CYS A 49 0.33 8.56 -11.26
C CYS A 49 0.81 7.28 -10.55
N SER A 50 1.94 6.71 -10.98
CA SER A 50 2.57 5.55 -10.33
C SER A 50 3.01 5.88 -8.91
N SER A 51 3.63 7.04 -8.68
CA SER A 51 3.96 7.52 -7.33
C SER A 51 2.73 7.68 -6.45
N ARG A 52 1.61 8.18 -6.99
CA ARG A 52 0.34 8.26 -6.25
C ARG A 52 -0.21 6.88 -5.90
N ILE A 53 -0.10 5.89 -6.80
CA ILE A 53 -0.46 4.49 -6.52
C ILE A 53 0.39 3.92 -5.39
N VAL A 54 1.70 4.17 -5.40
CA VAL A 54 2.63 3.78 -4.31
C VAL A 54 2.20 4.41 -2.98
N ASN A 55 1.91 5.71 -2.96
CA ASN A 55 1.46 6.40 -1.76
C ASN A 55 0.14 5.84 -1.23
N LEU A 56 -0.80 5.53 -2.13
CA LEU A 56 -2.08 4.92 -1.77
C LEU A 56 -1.90 3.54 -1.12
N PHE A 57 -0.99 2.72 -1.68
CA PHE A 57 -0.63 1.44 -1.10
C PHE A 57 -0.12 1.61 0.33
N PHE A 58 0.88 2.48 0.55
CA PHE A 58 1.45 2.67 1.89
C PHE A 58 0.51 3.36 2.89
N ALA A 59 -0.50 4.08 2.42
CA ALA A 59 -1.54 4.62 3.31
C ALA A 59 -2.39 3.49 3.93
N ASN A 60 -2.64 2.39 3.21
CA ASN A 60 -3.38 1.25 3.73
C ASN A 60 -2.99 -0.09 3.04
N PRO A 61 -1.82 -0.68 3.36
CA PRO A 61 -1.31 -1.85 2.65
C PRO A 61 -2.27 -3.04 2.69
N GLN A 62 -2.93 -3.27 3.83
CA GLN A 62 -3.86 -4.40 4.00
C GLN A 62 -5.06 -4.34 3.05
N LYS A 63 -5.52 -3.13 2.69
CA LYS A 63 -6.63 -2.93 1.75
C LYS A 63 -6.18 -3.09 0.29
N TYR A 64 -4.95 -2.71 -0.01
CA TYR A 64 -4.43 -2.64 -1.37
C TYR A 64 -3.55 -3.84 -1.77
N THR A 65 -3.47 -4.87 -0.92
CA THR A 65 -2.82 -6.15 -1.22
C THR A 65 -3.86 -7.23 -1.58
N PRO A 66 -3.70 -7.97 -2.70
CA PRO A 66 -2.69 -7.77 -3.73
C PRO A 66 -2.97 -6.51 -4.55
N LEU A 67 -1.91 -5.89 -5.08
CA LEU A 67 -2.02 -4.69 -5.89
C LEU A 67 -2.79 -4.97 -7.18
N ARG A 68 -3.77 -4.13 -7.49
CA ARG A 68 -4.62 -4.27 -8.68
C ARG A 68 -4.55 -3.03 -9.55
N CYS A 69 -4.66 -3.23 -10.85
CA CYS A 69 -4.80 -2.15 -11.81
C CYS A 69 -6.05 -1.31 -11.48
N LEU A 70 -5.91 0.02 -11.52
CA LEU A 70 -7.02 0.93 -11.22
C LEU A 70 -8.11 0.95 -12.29
N GLN A 71 -7.82 0.48 -13.52
CA GLN A 71 -8.79 0.44 -14.61
C GLN A 71 -9.46 -0.93 -14.76
N CYS A 72 -8.68 -2.00 -14.81
CA CYS A 72 -9.22 -3.35 -15.05
C CYS A 72 -9.28 -4.25 -13.81
N HIS A 73 -8.79 -3.79 -12.65
CA HIS A 73 -8.80 -4.53 -11.38
C HIS A 73 -8.08 -5.89 -11.39
N VAL A 74 -7.37 -6.21 -12.47
CA VAL A 74 -6.46 -7.36 -12.56
C VAL A 74 -5.22 -7.09 -11.70
N GLU A 75 -4.72 -8.14 -11.06
CA GLU A 75 -3.50 -8.08 -10.26
C GLU A 75 -2.31 -7.58 -11.08
N LEU A 76 -1.56 -6.64 -10.51
CA LEU A 76 -0.34 -6.13 -11.10
C LEU A 76 0.80 -7.11 -10.88
N ASN A 77 1.69 -7.21 -11.86
CA ASN A 77 2.95 -7.94 -11.67
C ASN A 77 3.76 -7.23 -10.55
N PRO A 78 4.17 -7.92 -9.47
CA PRO A 78 4.93 -7.30 -8.39
C PRO A 78 6.17 -6.54 -8.90
N CYS A 79 6.88 -7.09 -9.88
CA CYS A 79 8.07 -6.46 -10.46
C CYS A 79 7.79 -5.09 -11.12
N VAL A 80 6.58 -4.83 -11.63
CA VAL A 80 6.27 -3.50 -12.19
C VAL A 80 6.06 -2.47 -11.09
N PHE A 81 5.53 -2.88 -9.94
CA PHE A 81 5.31 -2.03 -8.79
C PHE A 81 6.60 -1.81 -8.00
N GLU A 82 7.37 -2.87 -7.74
CA GLU A 82 8.63 -2.84 -7.00
C GLU A 82 9.66 -1.88 -7.61
N ARG A 83 9.69 -1.76 -8.94
CA ARG A 83 10.56 -0.79 -9.65
C ARG A 83 10.22 0.67 -9.35
N GLN A 84 9.01 0.96 -8.85
CA GLN A 84 8.59 2.31 -8.45
C GLN A 84 9.00 2.64 -7.00
N LEU A 85 9.53 1.66 -6.27
CA LEU A 85 9.82 1.79 -4.84
C LEU A 85 11.27 2.23 -4.61
N THR A 86 11.45 3.11 -3.63
CA THR A 86 12.77 3.29 -3.01
C THR A 86 13.19 2.02 -2.25
N PRO A 87 14.48 1.79 -1.98
CA PRO A 87 14.93 0.62 -1.20
C PRO A 87 14.20 0.47 0.14
N LYS A 88 14.00 1.57 0.86
CA LYS A 88 13.25 1.58 2.14
C LYS A 88 11.78 1.19 1.96
N GLN A 89 11.13 1.64 0.88
CA GLN A 89 9.77 1.25 0.57
C GLN A 89 9.69 -0.22 0.16
N LEU A 90 10.66 -0.73 -0.59
CA LEU A 90 10.72 -2.13 -0.98
C LEU A 90 10.83 -3.05 0.24
N ASP A 91 11.66 -2.71 1.22
CA ASP A 91 11.74 -3.46 2.48
C ASP A 91 10.40 -3.50 3.22
N LEU A 92 9.70 -2.36 3.30
CA LEU A 92 8.37 -2.29 3.91
C LEU A 92 7.33 -3.08 3.11
N TYR A 93 7.35 -2.99 1.79
CA TYR A 93 6.49 -3.76 0.90
C TYR A 93 6.67 -5.26 1.12
N ASN A 94 7.92 -5.74 1.16
CA ASN A 94 8.23 -7.15 1.40
C ASN A 94 7.73 -7.63 2.76
N GLN A 95 7.90 -6.82 3.81
CA GLN A 95 7.33 -7.12 5.14
C GLN A 95 5.81 -7.25 5.08
N HIS A 96 5.11 -6.33 4.40
CA HIS A 96 3.66 -6.37 4.25
C HIS A 96 3.19 -7.57 3.41
N MET A 97 3.93 -7.96 2.37
CA MET A 97 3.59 -9.12 1.55
C MET A 97 3.74 -10.43 2.33
N LEU A 98 4.80 -10.57 3.13
CA LEU A 98 4.97 -11.72 4.04
C LEU A 98 3.81 -11.81 5.02
N ILE A 99 3.48 -10.68 5.65
CA ILE A 99 2.31 -10.56 6.53
C ILE A 99 1.03 -11.00 5.81
N PHE A 100 0.76 -10.48 4.60
CA PHE A 100 -0.45 -10.79 3.85
C PHE A 100 -0.60 -12.29 3.55
N VAL A 101 0.47 -12.92 3.05
CA VAL A 101 0.49 -14.36 2.78
C VAL A 101 0.22 -15.13 4.07
N SER A 102 0.91 -14.75 5.16
CA SER A 102 0.69 -15.38 6.46
C SER A 102 -0.74 -15.22 6.96
N THR A 103 -1.35 -14.04 6.75
CA THR A 103 -2.75 -13.81 7.18
C THR A 103 -3.75 -14.62 6.38
N LYS A 104 -3.54 -14.81 5.08
CA LYS A 104 -4.48 -15.57 4.24
C LYS A 104 -4.44 -17.07 4.51
N GLU A 105 -3.27 -17.61 4.82
CA GLU A 105 -3.09 -19.05 4.99
C GLU A 105 -3.27 -19.51 6.44
N PHE A 106 -2.89 -18.68 7.42
CA PHE A 106 -2.81 -19.11 8.82
C PHE A 106 -3.85 -18.48 9.76
N LEU A 107 -4.62 -17.48 9.33
CA LEU A 107 -5.70 -16.95 10.18
C LEU A 107 -6.92 -17.86 10.13
N GLY A 108 -7.37 -18.28 11.31
CA GLY A 108 -8.70 -18.86 11.49
C GLY A 108 -9.82 -17.85 11.16
N PRO A 109 -11.07 -18.33 10.97
CA PRO A 109 -12.21 -17.49 10.59
C PRO A 109 -12.52 -16.39 11.61
N ASP A 110 -12.19 -16.61 12.89
CA ASP A 110 -12.41 -15.68 14.00
C ASP A 110 -11.14 -14.97 14.47
N GLU A 111 -10.07 -15.02 13.67
CA GLU A 111 -8.79 -14.39 13.96
C GLU A 111 -8.53 -13.21 13.02
N ARG A 112 -7.74 -12.25 13.49
CA ARG A 112 -7.20 -11.13 12.73
C ARG A 112 -5.77 -10.86 13.15
N LEU A 113 -4.97 -10.34 12.24
CA LEU A 113 -3.63 -9.88 12.55
C LEU A 113 -3.64 -8.39 12.86
N ASP A 114 -3.40 -8.04 14.12
CA ASP A 114 -3.28 -6.65 14.56
C ASP A 114 -1.78 -6.27 14.67
N HIS A 115 -1.47 -5.00 14.41
CA HIS A 115 -0.10 -4.48 14.47
C HIS A 115 0.02 -3.31 15.43
N CYS A 116 1.18 -3.20 16.07
CA CYS A 116 1.55 -2.02 16.84
C CYS A 116 1.66 -0.81 15.89
N PRO A 117 1.02 0.34 16.19
CA PRO A 117 1.17 1.54 15.36
C PRO A 117 2.54 2.23 15.52
N PHE A 118 3.36 1.81 16.48
CA PHE A 118 4.64 2.44 16.82
C PHE A 118 5.87 1.60 16.46
N CYS A 119 5.70 0.33 16.07
CA CYS A 119 6.82 -0.52 15.63
C CYS A 119 6.32 -1.68 14.74
N SER A 120 7.24 -2.48 14.19
CA SER A 120 6.91 -3.60 13.31
C SER A 120 6.32 -4.84 14.00
N PHE A 121 6.01 -4.78 15.30
CA PHE A 121 5.44 -5.93 16.02
C PHE A 121 3.97 -6.12 15.66
N GLY A 122 3.57 -7.37 15.42
CA GLY A 122 2.19 -7.75 15.18
C GLY A 122 1.87 -9.09 15.85
N SER A 123 0.60 -9.30 16.15
CA SER A 123 0.12 -10.51 16.83
C SER A 123 -1.23 -10.93 16.27
N ILE A 124 -1.43 -12.24 16.09
CA ILE A 124 -2.74 -12.80 15.76
C ILE A 124 -3.63 -12.71 17.00
N ARG A 125 -4.82 -12.14 16.84
CA ARG A 125 -5.79 -11.89 17.90
C ARG A 125 -7.18 -12.31 17.43
N SER A 126 -8.07 -12.62 18.37
CA SER A 126 -9.47 -12.84 18.04
C SER A 126 -10.11 -11.57 17.45
N LYS A 127 -11.02 -11.71 16.49
CA LYS A 127 -11.87 -10.61 16.01
C LYS A 127 -12.77 -10.03 17.12
N GLN A 128 -13.02 -10.77 18.18
CA GLN A 128 -13.75 -10.31 19.36
C GLN A 128 -12.85 -9.59 20.38
N ALA A 129 -11.52 -9.63 20.19
CA ALA A 129 -10.60 -8.97 21.10
C ALA A 129 -10.77 -7.44 21.04
N SER A 130 -10.55 -6.80 22.18
CA SER A 130 -10.65 -5.34 22.31
C SER A 130 -9.77 -4.61 21.30
N HIS A 131 -10.15 -3.36 21.00
CA HIS A 131 -9.37 -2.49 20.11
C HIS A 131 -8.09 -1.96 20.79
N THR A 132 -7.84 -2.34 22.05
CA THR A 132 -6.58 -2.08 22.73
C THR A 132 -5.54 -3.11 22.33
N PHE A 133 -4.38 -2.65 21.88
CA PHE A 133 -3.25 -3.48 21.49
C PHE A 133 -2.09 -3.28 22.46
N TYR A 134 -1.59 -4.38 23.01
CA TYR A 134 -0.46 -4.43 23.92
C TYR A 134 0.77 -4.92 23.16
N CYS A 135 1.75 -4.04 22.95
CA CYS A 135 2.98 -4.44 22.27
C CYS A 135 3.85 -5.29 23.21
N GLU A 136 4.13 -6.54 22.85
CA GLU A 136 4.98 -7.46 23.62
C GLU A 136 6.45 -7.36 23.24
N ARG A 137 6.79 -6.53 22.25
CA ARG A 137 8.19 -6.27 21.90
C ARG A 137 8.88 -5.53 23.05
N PRO A 138 9.97 -6.07 23.65
CA PRO A 138 10.60 -5.49 24.85
C PRO A 138 11.07 -4.04 24.67
N GLN A 139 11.48 -3.66 23.46
CA GLN A 139 11.96 -2.31 23.13
C GLN A 139 10.82 -1.30 22.96
N CYS A 140 9.58 -1.75 22.72
CA CYS A 140 8.45 -0.87 22.47
C CYS A 140 7.51 -0.84 23.67
N GLY A 141 6.90 -1.96 24.05
CA GLY A 141 6.03 -2.06 25.24
C GLY A 141 4.75 -1.19 25.25
N VAL A 142 4.54 -0.37 24.22
CA VAL A 142 3.45 0.61 24.15
C VAL A 142 2.08 -0.08 24.08
N VAL A 143 1.12 0.45 24.81
CA VAL A 143 -0.31 0.12 24.68
C VAL A 143 -0.96 1.15 23.78
N SER A 144 -1.81 0.73 22.85
CA SER A 144 -2.37 1.63 21.84
C SER A 144 -3.78 1.24 21.43
N CYS A 145 -4.57 2.22 21.02
CA CYS A 145 -5.89 1.98 20.42
C CYS A 145 -5.72 1.72 18.91
N LEU A 146 -6.25 0.60 18.42
CA LEU A 146 -6.20 0.22 17.01
C LEU A 146 -7.13 1.06 16.13
N THR A 147 -8.16 1.68 16.71
CA THR A 147 -9.05 2.61 15.99
C THR A 147 -8.36 3.95 15.74
N CYS A 148 -7.93 4.64 16.80
CA CYS A 148 -7.38 5.99 16.67
C CYS A 148 -5.85 6.03 16.53
N ARG A 149 -5.17 4.88 16.67
CA ARG A 149 -3.71 4.69 16.58
C ARG A 149 -2.88 5.56 17.55
N LYS A 150 -3.47 5.98 18.67
CA LYS A 150 -2.78 6.74 19.73
C LYS A 150 -2.33 5.79 20.85
N ALA A 151 -1.32 6.23 21.60
CA ALA A 151 -0.90 5.53 22.81
C ALA A 151 -2.02 5.62 23.86
N CYS A 152 -2.16 4.56 24.65
CA CYS A 152 -3.13 4.44 25.74
C CYS A 152 -2.38 4.10 27.04
N PRO A 153 -2.97 4.40 28.21
CA PRO A 153 -2.44 3.97 29.49
C PRO A 153 -2.28 2.45 29.56
N ARG A 154 -1.15 1.98 30.10
CA ARG A 154 -0.96 0.57 30.41
C ARG A 154 -1.49 0.31 31.82
N LEU A 155 -2.65 -0.31 31.91
CA LEU A 155 -3.22 -0.73 33.20
C LEU A 155 -2.29 -1.78 33.81
N LYS A 156 -1.65 -1.44 34.94
CA LYS A 156 -0.65 -2.31 35.61
C LYS A 156 -1.25 -3.26 36.63
N ASN A 157 -2.44 -2.96 37.14
CA ASN A 157 -3.09 -3.67 38.23
C ASN A 157 -4.54 -4.01 37.86
N ASP A 158 -5.11 -5.02 38.52
CA ASP A 158 -6.52 -5.42 38.38
C ASP A 158 -7.53 -4.33 38.78
N TYR A 159 -7.04 -3.24 39.38
CA TYR A 159 -7.82 -2.07 39.80
C TYR A 159 -7.31 -0.82 39.07
N PRO A 160 -7.76 -0.56 37.84
CA PRO A 160 -7.48 0.68 37.15
C PRO A 160 -8.16 1.85 37.88
N THR A 161 -7.52 3.01 37.86
CA THR A 161 -8.12 4.24 38.41
C THR A 161 -9.26 4.74 37.51
N ASP A 162 -10.19 5.51 38.09
CA ASP A 162 -11.30 6.12 37.33
C ASP A 162 -10.78 6.99 36.17
N GLU A 163 -9.63 7.65 36.34
CA GLU A 163 -8.99 8.46 35.30
C GLU A 163 -8.47 7.59 34.14
N GLU A 164 -7.82 6.46 34.44
CA GLU A 164 -7.34 5.52 33.43
C GLU A 164 -8.49 4.85 32.67
N LEU A 165 -9.58 4.51 33.37
CA LEU A 165 -10.80 3.98 32.75
C LEU A 165 -11.45 5.03 31.84
N ALA A 166 -11.61 6.27 32.32
CA ALA A 166 -12.16 7.36 31.54
C ALA A 166 -11.29 7.66 30.30
N GLU A 167 -9.97 7.61 30.41
CA GLU A 167 -9.08 7.78 29.28
C GLU A 167 -9.24 6.65 28.25
N MET A 168 -9.30 5.39 28.71
CA MET A 168 -9.54 4.23 27.85
C MET A 168 -10.90 4.31 27.13
N GLU A 169 -11.96 4.77 27.81
CA GLU A 169 -13.27 4.99 27.21
C GLU A 169 -13.23 6.07 26.12
N ARG A 170 -12.49 7.17 26.32
CA ARG A 170 -12.31 8.19 25.25
C ARG A 170 -11.78 7.58 23.95
N HIS A 171 -10.95 6.54 24.03
CA HIS A 171 -10.45 5.87 22.83
C HIS A 171 -11.46 4.94 22.17
N GLN A 172 -12.49 4.48 22.88
CA GLN A 172 -13.55 3.60 22.36
C GLN A 172 -14.70 4.38 21.70
N TYR A 173 -14.98 5.60 22.16
CA TYR A 173 -16.11 6.42 21.67
C TYR A 173 -15.74 7.48 20.62
N LEU A 174 -14.48 7.58 20.18
CA LEU A 174 -14.04 8.50 19.12
C LEU A 174 -14.34 7.99 17.69
N LEU A 175 -15.55 7.47 17.47
CA LEU A 175 -16.08 7.15 16.13
C LEU A 175 -16.94 8.30 15.61
#